data_AF-W1V1S9-F1
#
_entry.id   AF-W1V1S9-F1
#
_cell.length_a   1.000
_cell.length_b   1.000
_cell.length_c   1.000
_cell.angle_alpha   90.00
_cell.angle_beta   90.00
_cell.angle_gamma   90.00
#
_symmetry.space_group_name_H-M   'P 1'
#
loop_
_entity.id
_entity.type
_entity.pdbx_description
1 polymer ?
#
loop_
_entity_poly.entity_id
_entity_poly.type
_entity_poly.pdbx_seq_one_letter_code
_entity_poly.pdbx_strand_id
1 'polypeptide(L)'
;MIKIAPSMLSANFAVLSEELKSIEAAGADLLHIDIMDGHFVPNLTFGAPIVKAIRPYTKLPFDVHLMVTNPGDYVEEFAKIGVEYFTFHQETVPHMHRLIQHIKQCGMKAGVALNPSTPVSLLEDVAADLDMILIMSVNPGFGGQSFIKNAIKKVKQAKILLEEVDNSTAVIEVDGGINDITCVPIKRAGATVLVAGSAVFGAENRASMIDSIRNN
;
A
#
# COMPACT_ATOMS: atom_id res chain seq x y z
N MET A 1 -8.69 -6.83 -13.29
CA MET A 1 -9.16 -7.51 -12.06
C MET A 1 -8.57 -6.75 -10.87
N ILE A 2 -9.29 -6.61 -9.77
CA ILE A 2 -8.82 -5.92 -8.57
C ILE A 2 -7.90 -6.82 -7.77
N LYS A 3 -6.77 -6.28 -7.31
CA LYS A 3 -5.84 -6.97 -6.41
C LYS A 3 -6.18 -6.66 -4.95
N ILE A 4 -6.04 -7.65 -4.09
CA ILE A 4 -6.25 -7.52 -2.64
C ILE A 4 -4.90 -7.69 -1.92
N ALA A 5 -4.56 -6.71 -1.10
CA ALA A 5 -3.32 -6.65 -0.33
C ALA A 5 -3.62 -6.63 1.17
N PRO A 6 -3.72 -7.78 1.87
CA PRO A 6 -3.92 -7.76 3.30
C PRO A 6 -2.78 -7.04 4.02
N SER A 7 -3.10 -6.07 4.88
CA SER A 7 -2.10 -5.35 5.68
C SER A 7 -1.67 -6.17 6.88
N MET A 8 -0.38 -6.51 6.91
CA MET A 8 0.26 -7.28 7.99
C MET A 8 0.16 -6.56 9.34
N LEU A 9 -0.10 -5.25 9.38
CA LEU A 9 -0.28 -4.49 10.61
C LEU A 9 -1.41 -5.05 11.50
N SER A 10 -2.38 -5.74 10.90
CA SER A 10 -3.51 -6.37 11.62
C SER A 10 -3.30 -7.88 11.91
N ALA A 11 -2.15 -8.45 11.56
CA ALA A 11 -1.85 -9.85 11.78
C ALA A 11 -1.44 -10.15 13.23
N ASN A 12 -1.50 -11.42 13.64
CA ASN A 12 -0.88 -11.84 14.89
C ASN A 12 0.64 -11.95 14.74
N PHE A 13 1.38 -10.96 15.25
CA PHE A 13 2.83 -10.90 15.17
C PHE A 13 3.55 -12.10 15.82
N ALA A 14 2.93 -12.78 16.79
CA ALA A 14 3.53 -13.95 17.44
C ALA A 14 3.64 -15.16 16.50
N VAL A 15 2.83 -15.21 15.43
CA VAL A 15 2.74 -16.35 14.51
C VAL A 15 2.72 -15.89 13.04
N LEU A 16 3.49 -14.85 12.68
CA LEU A 16 3.49 -14.27 11.33
C LEU A 16 3.63 -15.30 10.21
N SER A 17 4.47 -16.33 10.38
CA SER A 17 4.64 -17.35 9.33
C SER A 17 3.34 -18.10 8.99
N GLU A 18 2.46 -18.29 9.96
CA GLU A 18 1.15 -18.93 9.78
C GLU A 18 0.14 -17.93 9.19
N GLU A 19 0.16 -16.69 9.70
CA GLU A 19 -0.65 -15.58 9.19
C GLU A 19 -0.43 -15.38 7.69
N LEU A 20 0.83 -15.34 7.24
CA LEU A 20 1.18 -15.12 5.83
C LEU A 20 0.75 -16.29 4.93
N LYS A 21 0.99 -17.53 5.36
CA LYS A 21 0.54 -18.72 4.60
C LYS A 21 -0.97 -18.75 4.45
N SER A 22 -1.70 -18.33 5.49
CA SER A 22 -3.16 -18.37 5.47
C SER A 22 -3.76 -17.36 4.48
N ILE A 23 -3.21 -16.15 4.37
CA ILE A 23 -3.70 -15.15 3.41
C ILE A 23 -3.28 -15.49 1.97
N GLU A 24 -2.10 -16.10 1.78
CA GLU A 24 -1.67 -16.62 0.48
C GLU A 24 -2.62 -17.74 0.02
N ALA A 25 -2.94 -18.70 0.90
CA ALA A 25 -3.90 -19.76 0.63
C ALA A 25 -5.33 -19.23 0.42
N ALA A 26 -5.69 -18.13 1.08
CA ALA A 26 -6.96 -17.43 0.89
C ALA A 26 -7.03 -16.63 -0.42
N GLY A 27 -5.94 -16.58 -1.18
CA GLY A 27 -5.89 -15.97 -2.50
C GLY A 27 -5.59 -14.48 -2.50
N ALA A 28 -4.87 -13.95 -1.51
CA ALA A 28 -4.31 -12.60 -1.57
C ALA A 28 -3.39 -12.43 -2.79
N ASP A 29 -3.28 -11.20 -3.29
CA ASP A 29 -2.46 -10.87 -4.47
C ASP A 29 -1.11 -10.24 -4.08
N LEU A 30 -1.07 -9.56 -2.93
CA LEU A 30 0.09 -8.85 -2.38
C LEU A 30 0.09 -9.00 -0.86
N LEU A 31 1.25 -8.81 -0.23
CA LEU A 31 1.35 -8.56 1.20
C LEU A 31 1.68 -7.08 1.42
N HIS A 32 0.76 -6.33 2.03
CA HIS A 32 0.99 -4.93 2.38
C HIS A 32 1.69 -4.85 3.74
N ILE A 33 2.78 -4.07 3.81
CA ILE A 33 3.70 -4.02 4.93
C ILE A 33 3.90 -2.56 5.35
N ASP A 34 3.30 -2.20 6.48
CA ASP A 34 3.34 -0.85 7.04
C ASP A 34 4.58 -0.64 7.93
N ILE A 35 5.53 0.18 7.46
CA ILE A 35 6.76 0.55 8.19
C ILE A 35 6.61 1.96 8.75
N MET A 36 6.72 2.09 10.07
CA MET A 36 6.52 3.33 10.80
C MET A 36 7.72 3.63 11.70
N ASP A 37 8.17 4.89 11.76
CA ASP A 37 9.40 5.30 12.48
C ASP A 37 9.15 6.07 13.80
N GLY A 38 7.90 6.25 14.22
CA GLY A 38 7.55 7.06 15.38
C GLY A 38 7.74 8.57 15.21
N HIS A 39 8.14 9.04 14.03
CA HIS A 39 8.35 10.46 13.73
C HIS A 39 7.34 10.98 12.71
N PHE A 40 7.23 10.33 11.56
CA PHE A 40 6.24 10.70 10.55
C PHE A 40 4.82 10.39 11.02
N VAL A 41 4.65 9.27 11.73
CA VAL A 41 3.42 8.88 12.41
C VAL A 41 3.70 8.59 13.89
N PRO A 42 2.72 8.78 14.80
CA PRO A 42 2.91 8.59 16.23
C PRO A 42 2.84 7.11 16.65
N ASN A 43 3.45 6.22 15.85
CA ASN A 43 3.51 4.79 16.10
C ASN A 43 4.83 4.22 15.54
N LEU A 44 5.30 3.12 16.12
CA LEU A 44 6.53 2.42 15.72
C LEU A 44 6.18 0.96 15.49
N THR A 45 6.34 0.49 14.25
CA THR A 45 6.04 -0.90 13.89
C THR A 45 7.30 -1.76 13.95
N PHE A 46 7.92 -2.00 12.80
CA PHE A 46 9.08 -2.85 12.62
C PHE A 46 9.86 -2.36 11.40
N GLY A 47 11.09 -2.85 11.24
CA GLY A 47 11.95 -2.48 10.11
C GLY A 47 12.27 -3.65 9.19
N ALA A 48 13.23 -3.41 8.29
CA ALA A 48 13.74 -4.37 7.32
C ALA A 48 14.15 -5.74 7.90
N PRO A 49 14.69 -5.89 9.14
CA PRO A 49 14.99 -7.21 9.70
C PRO A 49 13.78 -8.14 9.79
N ILE A 50 12.60 -7.61 10.13
CA ILE A 50 11.37 -8.41 10.16
C ILE A 50 10.92 -8.75 8.75
N VAL A 51 10.95 -7.79 7.83
CA VAL A 51 10.57 -8.00 6.42
C VAL A 51 11.45 -9.07 5.75
N LYS A 52 12.76 -9.05 6.04
CA LYS A 52 13.69 -10.08 5.60
C LYS A 52 13.37 -11.44 6.20
N ALA A 53 13.05 -11.49 7.49
CA ALA A 53 12.76 -12.75 8.19
C ALA A 53 11.49 -13.42 7.65
N ILE A 54 10.47 -12.64 7.26
CA ILE A 54 9.21 -13.19 6.73
C ILE A 54 9.28 -13.58 5.25
N ARG A 55 10.26 -13.08 4.49
CA ARG A 55 10.37 -13.29 3.04
C ARG A 55 10.27 -14.76 2.59
N PRO A 56 10.87 -15.75 3.28
CA PRO A 56 10.78 -17.16 2.87
C PRO A 56 9.42 -17.82 3.12
N TYR A 57 8.52 -17.19 3.88
CA TYR A 57 7.28 -17.81 4.35
C TYR A 57 6.06 -17.54 3.45
N THR A 58 6.21 -16.74 2.40
CA THR A 58 5.17 -16.49 1.41
C THR A 58 5.75 -16.16 0.04
N LYS A 59 5.01 -16.52 -1.02
CA LYS A 59 5.33 -16.14 -2.41
C LYS A 59 4.68 -14.83 -2.85
N LEU A 60 3.81 -14.25 -2.01
CA LEU A 60 3.16 -12.98 -2.33
C LEU A 60 4.21 -11.88 -2.56
N PRO A 61 4.09 -11.08 -3.62
CA PRO A 61 4.93 -9.90 -3.77
C PRO A 61 4.75 -8.96 -2.58
N PHE A 62 5.85 -8.36 -2.13
CA PHE A 62 5.82 -7.43 -0.99
C PHE A 62 5.57 -6.02 -1.48
N ASP A 63 4.57 -5.41 -0.89
CA ASP A 63 4.23 -4.01 -1.05
C ASP A 63 4.54 -3.32 0.27
N VAL A 64 5.66 -2.58 0.30
CA VAL A 64 6.15 -1.90 1.49
C VAL A 64 5.76 -0.44 1.44
N HIS A 65 5.01 -0.04 2.45
CA HIS A 65 4.51 1.32 2.65
C HIS A 65 5.31 2.00 3.77
N LEU A 66 6.12 2.97 3.38
CA LEU A 66 7.04 3.70 4.25
C LEU A 66 6.38 4.95 4.80
N MET A 67 5.85 4.84 6.02
CA MET A 67 5.44 5.95 6.87
C MET A 67 6.61 6.40 7.75
N VAL A 68 7.69 6.85 7.10
CA VAL A 68 8.95 7.25 7.75
C VAL A 68 9.46 8.57 7.21
N THR A 69 10.25 9.30 7.99
CA THR A 69 10.74 10.66 7.67
C THR A 69 11.76 10.68 6.53
N ASN A 70 12.65 9.68 6.46
CA ASN A 70 13.71 9.58 5.45
C ASN A 70 13.61 8.25 4.68
N PRO A 71 12.59 8.07 3.82
CA PRO A 71 12.37 6.78 3.14
C PRO A 71 13.54 6.40 2.22
N GLY A 72 14.25 7.38 1.67
CA GLY A 72 15.39 7.16 0.77
C GLY A 72 16.52 6.31 1.36
N ASP A 73 16.71 6.35 2.69
CA ASP A 73 17.78 5.62 3.37
C ASP A 73 17.57 4.09 3.34
N TYR A 74 16.35 3.64 3.07
CA TYR A 74 15.97 2.22 3.13
C TYR A 74 15.86 1.55 1.76
N VAL A 75 16.00 2.30 0.65
CA VAL A 75 15.76 1.80 -0.71
C VAL A 75 16.62 0.57 -1.02
N GLU A 76 17.94 0.66 -0.82
CA GLU A 76 18.84 -0.46 -1.12
C GLU A 76 18.61 -1.67 -0.22
N GLU A 77 18.24 -1.45 1.05
CA GLU A 77 18.01 -2.54 1.99
C GLU A 77 16.76 -3.34 1.59
N PHE A 78 15.66 -2.65 1.26
CA PHE A 78 14.44 -3.31 0.79
C PHE A 78 14.60 -3.93 -0.61
N ALA A 79 15.43 -3.34 -1.49
CA ALA A 79 15.79 -3.94 -2.76
C ALA A 79 16.49 -5.30 -2.59
N LYS A 80 17.44 -5.40 -1.64
CA LYS A 80 18.14 -6.66 -1.31
C LYS A 80 17.19 -7.74 -0.78
N ILE A 81 16.05 -7.37 -0.21
CA ILE A 81 15.03 -8.31 0.28
C ILE A 81 14.16 -8.84 -0.89
N GLY A 82 14.11 -8.14 -2.02
CA GLY A 82 13.21 -8.46 -3.13
C GLY A 82 11.79 -7.96 -2.88
N VAL A 83 11.67 -6.70 -2.43
CA VAL A 83 10.39 -5.98 -2.38
C VAL A 83 9.91 -5.66 -3.80
N GLU A 84 8.61 -5.77 -4.04
CA GLU A 84 8.01 -5.48 -5.35
C GLU A 84 7.68 -3.99 -5.45
N TYR A 85 6.88 -3.46 -4.52
CA TYR A 85 6.52 -2.05 -4.45
C TYR A 85 7.17 -1.39 -3.25
N PHE A 86 7.85 -0.27 -3.49
CA PHE A 86 8.35 0.63 -2.47
C PHE A 86 7.58 1.93 -2.56
N THR A 87 6.67 2.13 -1.60
CA THR A 87 5.76 3.27 -1.59
C THR A 87 6.13 4.21 -0.45
N PHE A 88 6.42 5.48 -0.76
CA PHE A 88 6.76 6.49 0.23
C PHE A 88 5.78 7.66 0.20
N HIS A 89 5.71 8.40 1.30
CA HIS A 89 4.86 9.58 1.42
C HIS A 89 5.48 10.81 0.74
N GLN A 90 4.73 11.46 -0.14
CA GLN A 90 5.16 12.73 -0.75
C GLN A 90 5.52 13.78 0.31
N GLU A 91 4.86 13.74 1.47
CA GLU A 91 5.06 14.66 2.59
C GLU A 91 6.44 14.53 3.26
N THR A 92 7.17 13.43 2.99
CA THR A 92 8.43 13.10 3.67
C THR A 92 9.67 13.46 2.87
N VAL A 93 9.51 13.85 1.59
CA VAL A 93 10.66 14.06 0.70
C VAL A 93 10.61 15.40 -0.04
N PRO A 94 11.72 16.17 -0.05
CA PRO A 94 11.81 17.38 -0.87
C PRO A 94 12.08 17.07 -2.36
N HIS A 95 12.58 15.87 -2.69
CA HIS A 95 13.04 15.50 -4.03
C HIS A 95 12.41 14.19 -4.50
N MET A 96 11.08 14.18 -4.62
CA MET A 96 10.28 13.01 -5.01
C MET A 96 10.79 12.33 -6.29
N HIS A 97 10.99 13.09 -7.39
CA HIS A 97 11.48 12.53 -8.65
C HIS A 97 12.82 11.79 -8.49
N ARG A 98 13.77 12.33 -7.71
CA ARG A 98 15.06 11.65 -7.45
C ARG A 98 14.87 10.30 -6.76
N LEU A 99 13.98 10.25 -5.77
CA LEU A 99 13.73 9.01 -5.03
C LEU A 99 13.01 7.98 -5.91
N ILE A 100 12.04 8.38 -6.74
CA ILE A 100 11.38 7.51 -7.71
C ILE A 100 12.42 6.83 -8.62
N GLN A 101 13.32 7.61 -9.22
CA GLN A 101 14.35 7.05 -10.09
C GLN A 101 15.30 6.12 -9.35
N HIS A 102 15.68 6.44 -8.10
CA HIS A 102 16.53 5.58 -7.29
C HIS A 102 15.88 4.22 -6.98
N ILE A 103 14.61 4.21 -6.59
CA ILE A 103 13.83 2.99 -6.34
C ILE A 103 13.82 2.08 -7.58
N LYS A 104 13.54 2.67 -8.75
CA LYS A 104 13.48 1.94 -10.03
C LYS A 104 14.85 1.42 -10.46
N GLN A 105 15.92 2.17 -10.23
CA GLN A 105 17.31 1.72 -10.47
C GLN A 105 17.69 0.51 -9.61
N CYS A 106 17.12 0.40 -8.41
CA CYS A 106 17.28 -0.76 -7.54
C CYS A 106 16.36 -1.95 -7.91
N GLY A 107 15.58 -1.85 -8.99
CA GLY A 107 14.75 -2.93 -9.52
C GLY A 107 13.38 -3.09 -8.85
N MET A 108 12.96 -2.14 -8.02
CA MET A 108 11.64 -2.11 -7.40
C MET A 108 10.69 -1.18 -8.17
N LYS A 109 9.38 -1.35 -7.97
CA LYS A 109 8.35 -0.42 -8.44
C LYS A 109 8.19 0.74 -7.48
N ALA A 110 8.15 1.96 -8.02
CA ALA A 110 8.05 3.18 -7.21
C ALA A 110 6.60 3.60 -7.01
N GLY A 111 6.18 3.66 -5.75
CA GLY A 111 4.87 4.17 -5.33
C GLY A 111 4.98 5.49 -4.57
N VAL A 112 3.97 6.34 -4.71
CA VAL A 112 3.81 7.54 -3.87
C VAL A 112 2.48 7.53 -3.15
N ALA A 113 2.53 7.64 -1.83
CA ALA A 113 1.39 7.77 -0.94
C ALA A 113 1.01 9.23 -0.69
N LEU A 114 -0.29 9.47 -0.54
CA LEU A 114 -0.85 10.79 -0.21
C LEU A 114 -1.78 10.69 1.01
N ASN A 115 -1.46 11.44 2.07
CA ASN A 115 -2.33 11.62 3.23
C ASN A 115 -3.72 12.15 2.83
N PRO A 116 -4.75 12.00 3.68
CA PRO A 116 -6.11 12.45 3.34
C PRO A 116 -6.20 13.92 2.92
N SER A 117 -5.38 14.80 3.51
CA SER A 117 -5.30 16.24 3.21
C SER A 117 -4.45 16.59 2.00
N THR A 118 -3.55 15.70 1.57
CA THR A 118 -2.58 15.98 0.51
C THR A 118 -3.25 15.86 -0.86
N PRO A 119 -3.24 16.92 -1.69
CA PRO A 119 -3.91 16.92 -2.98
C PRO A 119 -3.16 16.06 -4.01
N VAL A 120 -3.93 15.41 -4.90
CA VAL A 120 -3.37 14.57 -5.98
C VAL A 120 -2.54 15.37 -6.98
N SER A 121 -2.83 16.67 -7.15
CA SER A 121 -2.11 17.55 -8.07
C SER A 121 -0.61 17.68 -7.77
N LEU A 122 -0.16 17.35 -6.55
CA LEU A 122 1.28 17.33 -6.23
C LEU A 122 2.06 16.25 -6.98
N LEU A 123 1.36 15.32 -7.65
CA LEU A 123 1.96 14.26 -8.45
C LEU A 123 2.05 14.59 -9.94
N GLU A 124 1.50 15.73 -10.40
CA GLU A 124 1.36 16.07 -11.83
C GLU A 124 2.67 15.90 -12.60
N ASP A 125 3.77 16.42 -12.07
CA ASP A 125 5.08 16.41 -12.74
C ASP A 125 5.85 15.08 -12.63
N VAL A 126 5.33 14.08 -11.90
CA VAL A 126 5.98 12.76 -11.76
C VAL A 126 5.08 11.59 -12.09
N ALA A 127 3.80 11.83 -12.41
CA ALA A 127 2.81 10.77 -12.60
C ALA A 127 3.20 9.76 -13.70
N ALA A 128 3.90 10.21 -14.74
CA ALA A 128 4.41 9.35 -15.81
C ALA A 128 5.48 8.35 -15.33
N ASP A 129 6.22 8.67 -14.26
CA ASP A 129 7.29 7.83 -13.72
C ASP A 129 6.82 6.83 -12.67
N LEU A 130 5.61 7.00 -12.14
CA LEU A 130 5.09 6.18 -11.04
C LEU A 130 4.62 4.81 -11.51
N ASP A 131 4.83 3.81 -10.65
CA ASP A 131 4.26 2.47 -10.78
C ASP A 131 3.03 2.27 -9.89
N MET A 132 2.86 3.13 -8.87
CA MET A 132 1.74 3.12 -7.94
C MET A 132 1.42 4.51 -7.39
N ILE A 133 0.13 4.84 -7.27
CA ILE A 133 -0.36 5.95 -6.43
C ILE A 133 -1.17 5.34 -5.28
N LEU A 134 -0.72 5.54 -4.04
CA LEU A 134 -1.42 5.11 -2.83
C LEU A 134 -2.24 6.27 -2.24
N ILE A 135 -3.56 6.10 -2.21
CA ILE A 135 -4.49 7.06 -1.60
C ILE A 135 -4.87 6.58 -0.21
N MET A 136 -4.42 7.32 0.81
CA MET A 136 -4.86 7.07 2.18
C MET A 136 -6.33 7.44 2.36
N SER A 137 -7.13 6.47 2.81
CA SER A 137 -8.53 6.65 3.22
C SER A 137 -8.73 6.66 4.73
N VAL A 138 -7.64 6.70 5.50
CA VAL A 138 -7.57 7.01 6.93
C VAL A 138 -6.34 7.89 7.18
N ASN A 139 -6.18 8.48 8.36
CA ASN A 139 -4.89 9.10 8.68
C ASN A 139 -3.88 7.99 9.01
N PRO A 140 -2.67 7.99 8.43
CA PRO A 140 -1.71 6.91 8.64
C PRO A 140 -1.29 6.79 10.11
N GLY A 141 -0.92 5.57 10.53
CA GLY A 141 -0.37 5.29 11.86
C GLY A 141 -1.02 4.12 12.60
N PHE A 142 -2.30 3.82 12.35
CA PHE A 142 -3.02 2.75 13.06
C PHE A 142 -4.03 2.03 12.17
N GLY A 143 -4.23 0.73 12.41
CA GLY A 143 -5.32 -0.06 11.83
C GLY A 143 -6.69 0.22 12.46
N GLY A 144 -7.75 -0.31 11.85
CA GLY A 144 -9.11 -0.29 12.43
C GLY A 144 -9.85 1.06 12.38
N GLN A 145 -9.29 2.06 11.70
CA GLN A 145 -9.89 3.37 11.55
C GLN A 145 -11.04 3.39 10.55
N SER A 146 -11.95 4.36 10.72
CA SER A 146 -13.09 4.57 9.83
C SER A 146 -12.70 5.22 8.51
N PHE A 147 -13.26 4.68 7.42
CA PHE A 147 -13.04 5.15 6.06
C PHE A 147 -13.43 6.63 5.85
N ILE A 148 -12.51 7.43 5.31
CA ILE A 148 -12.69 8.83 4.94
C ILE A 148 -13.21 8.91 3.50
N LYS A 149 -14.49 9.28 3.34
CA LYS A 149 -15.20 9.30 2.05
C LYS A 149 -14.52 10.13 0.95
N ASN A 150 -13.74 11.15 1.32
CA ASN A 150 -13.02 11.98 0.35
C ASN A 150 -11.98 11.19 -0.47
N ALA A 151 -11.53 10.03 -0.01
CA ALA A 151 -10.64 9.16 -0.77
C ALA A 151 -11.24 8.77 -2.14
N ILE A 152 -12.57 8.61 -2.24
CA ILE A 152 -13.27 8.31 -3.51
C ILE A 152 -12.99 9.41 -4.54
N LYS A 153 -13.00 10.68 -4.12
CA LYS A 153 -12.68 11.81 -4.99
C LYS A 153 -11.21 11.74 -5.44
N LYS A 154 -10.30 11.50 -4.49
CA LYS A 154 -8.86 11.41 -4.77
C LYS A 154 -8.52 10.27 -5.74
N VAL A 155 -9.16 9.10 -5.61
CA VAL A 155 -8.99 7.98 -6.54
C VAL A 155 -9.39 8.37 -7.97
N LYS A 156 -10.51 9.08 -8.14
CA LYS A 156 -10.91 9.59 -9.47
C LYS A 156 -9.89 10.57 -10.04
N GLN A 157 -9.36 11.46 -9.20
CA GLN A 157 -8.34 12.43 -9.61
C GLN A 157 -7.05 11.72 -10.01
N ALA A 158 -6.60 10.72 -9.25
CA ALA A 158 -5.41 9.94 -9.58
C ALA A 158 -5.57 9.18 -10.90
N LYS A 159 -6.76 8.62 -11.14
CA LYS A 159 -7.08 7.97 -12.42
C LYS A 159 -7.00 8.93 -13.60
N ILE A 160 -7.64 10.11 -13.49
CA ILE A 160 -7.58 11.14 -14.54
C ILE A 160 -6.14 11.55 -14.79
N LEU A 161 -5.37 11.81 -13.72
CA LEU A 161 -3.98 12.20 -13.83
C LEU A 161 -3.12 11.16 -14.58
N LEU A 162 -3.29 9.87 -14.27
CA LEU A 162 -2.58 8.80 -14.96
C LEU A 162 -3.00 8.67 -16.44
N GLU A 163 -4.28 8.90 -16.74
CA GLU A 163 -4.80 8.93 -18.12
C GLU A 163 -4.23 10.13 -18.91
N GLU A 164 -4.07 11.31 -18.29
CA GLU A 164 -3.54 12.52 -18.93
C GLU A 164 -2.06 12.40 -19.33
N VAL A 165 -1.29 11.55 -18.64
CA VAL A 165 0.13 11.30 -18.92
C VAL A 165 0.37 9.95 -19.62
N ASP A 166 -0.68 9.32 -20.15
CA ASP A 166 -0.66 8.02 -20.83
C ASP A 166 -0.03 6.87 -19.99
N ASN A 167 -0.03 6.98 -18.66
CA ASN A 167 0.50 5.94 -17.77
C ASN A 167 -0.58 4.90 -17.43
N SER A 168 -0.77 3.97 -18.35
CA SER A 168 -1.72 2.84 -18.21
C SER A 168 -1.18 1.69 -17.34
N THR A 169 0.08 1.73 -16.92
CA THR A 169 0.74 0.65 -16.16
C THR A 169 0.69 0.85 -14.66
N ALA A 170 0.64 2.10 -14.19
CA ALA A 170 0.57 2.40 -12.78
C ALA A 170 -0.74 1.87 -12.17
N VAL A 171 -0.64 1.41 -10.93
CA VAL A 171 -1.81 0.98 -10.15
C VAL A 171 -2.26 2.08 -9.19
N ILE A 172 -3.55 2.16 -8.92
CA ILE A 172 -4.10 3.02 -7.88
C ILE A 172 -4.47 2.15 -6.69
N GLU A 173 -3.78 2.35 -5.58
CA GLU A 173 -4.00 1.65 -4.32
C GLU A 173 -4.78 2.53 -3.34
N VAL A 174 -5.56 1.90 -2.46
CA VAL A 174 -6.26 2.58 -1.37
C VAL A 174 -6.06 1.80 -0.07
N ASP A 175 -5.61 2.51 0.96
CA ASP A 175 -5.39 1.96 2.31
C ASP A 175 -6.17 2.73 3.39
N GLY A 176 -6.87 1.96 4.22
CA GLY A 176 -7.57 2.42 5.42
C GLY A 176 -9.08 2.21 5.38
N GLY A 177 -9.61 1.38 6.28
CA GLY A 177 -11.05 1.17 6.43
C GLY A 177 -11.71 0.44 5.24
N ILE A 178 -10.94 -0.34 4.48
CA ILE A 178 -11.45 -1.16 3.38
C ILE A 178 -12.11 -2.44 3.91
N ASN A 179 -13.32 -2.72 3.42
CA ASN A 179 -14.07 -3.95 3.61
C ASN A 179 -15.00 -4.22 2.40
N ASP A 180 -15.83 -5.25 2.52
CA ASP A 180 -16.81 -5.69 1.51
C ASP A 180 -17.87 -4.63 1.14
N ILE A 181 -18.02 -3.59 1.95
CA ILE A 181 -18.93 -2.45 1.72
C ILE A 181 -18.18 -1.25 1.13
N THR A 182 -17.06 -0.84 1.72
CA THR A 182 -16.32 0.37 1.33
C THR A 182 -15.51 0.18 0.05
N CYS A 183 -15.22 -1.06 -0.35
CA CYS A 183 -14.55 -1.36 -1.62
C CYS A 183 -15.37 -0.94 -2.84
N VAL A 184 -16.71 -1.07 -2.81
CA VAL A 184 -17.59 -0.85 -3.97
C VAL A 184 -17.43 0.56 -4.57
N PRO A 185 -17.61 1.66 -3.81
CA PRO A 185 -17.44 3.00 -4.37
C PRO A 185 -16.01 3.31 -4.79
N ILE A 186 -15.01 2.69 -4.17
CA ILE A 186 -13.59 2.91 -4.48
C ILE A 186 -13.16 2.20 -5.76
N LYS A 187 -13.62 0.96 -5.98
CA LYS A 187 -13.45 0.24 -7.25
C LYS A 187 -14.08 1.01 -8.40
N ARG A 188 -15.32 1.49 -8.21
CA ARG A 188 -16.01 2.34 -9.20
C ARG A 188 -15.28 3.66 -9.47
N ALA A 189 -14.54 4.19 -8.49
CA ALA A 189 -13.75 5.40 -8.66
C ALA A 189 -12.48 5.17 -9.50
N GLY A 190 -12.00 3.93 -9.61
CA GLY A 190 -10.83 3.59 -10.44
C GLY A 190 -9.69 2.90 -9.69
N ALA A 191 -9.84 2.58 -8.40
CA ALA A 191 -8.81 1.83 -7.70
C ALA A 191 -8.62 0.45 -8.31
N THR A 192 -7.38 -0.04 -8.30
CA THR A 192 -6.98 -1.34 -8.86
C THR A 192 -6.38 -2.27 -7.81
N VAL A 193 -5.91 -1.72 -6.68
CA VAL A 193 -5.39 -2.46 -5.53
C VAL A 193 -6.10 -1.94 -4.27
N LEU A 194 -6.46 -2.86 -3.36
CA LEU A 194 -7.15 -2.53 -2.12
C LEU A 194 -6.43 -3.15 -0.94
N VAL A 195 -6.02 -2.31 0.02
CA VAL A 195 -5.37 -2.75 1.26
C VAL A 195 -6.41 -2.99 2.33
N ALA A 196 -6.43 -4.21 2.90
CA ALA A 196 -7.42 -4.61 3.89
C ALA A 196 -6.79 -5.37 5.06
N GLY A 197 -6.54 -4.68 6.17
CA GLY A 197 -6.01 -5.28 7.40
C GLY A 197 -7.08 -5.96 8.24
N SER A 198 -7.76 -5.18 9.10
CA SER A 198 -8.71 -5.70 10.10
C SER A 198 -9.87 -6.50 9.50
N ALA A 199 -10.35 -6.12 8.32
CA ALA A 199 -11.41 -6.85 7.63
C ALA A 199 -10.99 -8.29 7.29
N VAL A 200 -9.76 -8.50 6.81
CA VAL A 200 -9.26 -9.83 6.43
C VAL A 200 -8.79 -10.61 7.65
N PHE A 201 -7.90 -10.04 8.47
CA PHE A 201 -7.31 -10.77 9.60
C PHE A 201 -8.31 -11.05 10.73
N GLY A 202 -9.34 -10.21 10.86
CA GLY A 202 -10.44 -10.39 11.81
C GLY A 202 -11.61 -11.24 11.29
N ALA A 203 -11.59 -11.69 10.03
CA ALA A 203 -12.66 -12.52 9.48
C ALA A 203 -12.55 -13.98 9.94
N GLU A 204 -13.70 -14.61 10.22
CA GLU A 204 -13.79 -16.05 10.46
C GLU A 204 -13.31 -16.86 9.25
N ASN A 205 -13.60 -16.37 8.03
CA ASN A 205 -13.14 -16.96 6.78
C ASN A 205 -12.47 -15.90 5.89
N ARG A 206 -11.13 -15.94 5.87
CA ARG A 206 -10.30 -14.99 5.11
C ARG A 206 -10.50 -15.10 3.60
N ALA A 207 -10.67 -16.30 3.06
CA ALA A 207 -10.89 -16.52 1.64
C ALA A 207 -12.21 -15.90 1.18
N SER A 208 -13.28 -16.11 1.94
CA SER A 208 -14.59 -15.49 1.67
C SER A 208 -14.51 -13.97 1.74
N MET A 209 -13.82 -13.41 2.73
CA MET A 209 -13.67 -11.95 2.85
C MET A 209 -12.87 -11.36 1.69
N ILE A 210 -11.74 -11.96 1.33
CA ILE A 210 -10.93 -11.53 0.18
C ILE A 210 -11.77 -11.57 -1.10
N ASP A 211 -12.56 -12.64 -1.31
CA ASP A 211 -13.41 -12.77 -2.48
C ASP A 211 -14.52 -11.71 -2.52
N SER A 212 -15.18 -11.44 -1.39
CA SER A 212 -16.19 -10.37 -1.27
C SER A 212 -15.59 -9.00 -1.59
N ILE A 213 -14.43 -8.66 -1.02
CA ILE A 213 -13.77 -7.38 -1.31
C ILE A 213 -13.38 -7.30 -2.79
N ARG A 214 -12.92 -8.40 -3.39
CA ARG A 214 -12.53 -8.45 -4.81
C ARG A 214 -13.74 -8.26 -5.74
N ASN A 215 -14.83 -8.99 -5.49
CA ASN A 215 -15.90 -9.19 -6.47
C ASN A 215 -17.15 -8.31 -6.29
N ASN A 216 -17.38 -7.67 -5.14
CA ASN A 216 -18.55 -6.82 -4.90
C ASN A 216 -18.64 -5.56 -5.79
#